data_AF-A0A819KNE6-F1
#
_entry.id   AF-A0A819KNE6-F1
#
_cell.length_a   1.000
_cell.length_b   1.000
_cell.length_c   1.000
_cell.angle_alpha   90.00
_cell.angle_beta   90.00
_cell.angle_gamma   90.00
#
_symmetry.space_group_name_H-M   'P 1'
#
loop_
_entity.id
_entity.type
_entity.pdbx_description
1 polymer ?
#
loop_
_entity_poly.entity_id
_entity_poly.type
_entity_poly.pdbx_seq_one_letter_code
_entity_poly.pdbx_strand_id
1 'polypeptide(L)'
;MATVNKKTQCFVCNKEKNTYSCKGCSNEFCFPHLTEHRQKIDTQLETIINDHGRFQQTIIQQKQNSHNSSLFRQIDEWETNSINKIQQTAEECRETLIKLTQALINDMEEKFIKLSQKLKEIREENEFNETDLTNFQVKLTQITEEFLRSSNISIRHDSQEYINKISVISSFGSYPTNHTTISTATTSKNPITTSYKSHFPISVPTIPWNPITPLYKMLTQPQSPIKQKQIQTKKNKFQQFGITVAGGNGKGDELNQLTNPQGIFIDYDKSIYIADQWNHRIVKWELNSNTGQIIGGGNESNQLNSPTDILFDKENNSFIICDMGNNRVIRYYNQNQTNQQTIISNIICWGLTIDKDGFLYVSDWENNEVRRWKQGDKKGELVAGENGKGNHFNQLDYPTFIFVDKDYSLYISDNENHRVMKWKKDAKEGIIVAGGNGQGNSLKQLSNPQGVIVDHLGQIYVADFSNHRVMRWCEGDKEGEIVVGENGSGIQSNQLNWPTGLSFDDEENLYVADAGNHRIQKFVIDLN
;
A
#
# COMPACT_ATOMS: atom_id res chain seq x y z
N MET A 1 -40.86 -39.32 10.04
CA MET A 1 -42.15 -39.87 10.49
C MET A 1 -41.87 -40.93 11.55
N ALA A 2 -42.28 -40.72 12.80
CA ALA A 2 -42.08 -41.66 13.89
C ALA A 2 -43.42 -42.33 14.22
N THR A 3 -43.52 -43.63 13.96
CA THR A 3 -44.65 -44.47 14.35
C THR A 3 -44.57 -44.78 15.85
N VAL A 4 -45.58 -44.35 16.61
CA VAL A 4 -45.77 -44.69 18.02
C VAL A 4 -46.51 -46.02 18.11
N ASN A 5 -45.98 -46.99 18.87
CA ASN A 5 -46.75 -47.83 19.80
C ASN A 5 -45.88 -48.93 20.42
N LYS A 6 -45.20 -48.61 21.52
CA LYS A 6 -44.92 -49.55 22.61
C LYS A 6 -44.68 -48.75 23.89
N LYS A 7 -45.41 -49.07 24.96
CA LYS A 7 -45.01 -48.65 26.31
C LYS A 7 -43.81 -49.50 26.67
N THR A 8 -42.64 -48.91 26.65
CA THR A 8 -41.37 -49.56 26.95
C THR A 8 -40.62 -48.74 28.00
N GLN A 9 -39.69 -49.38 28.69
CA GLN A 9 -38.96 -48.75 29.77
C GLN A 9 -37.93 -47.75 29.20
N CYS A 10 -37.98 -46.50 29.65
CA CYS A 10 -37.00 -45.50 29.23
C CYS A 10 -35.62 -45.80 29.83
N PHE A 11 -34.58 -45.84 29.00
CA PHE A 11 -33.21 -46.15 29.39
C PHE A 11 -32.64 -45.23 30.51
N VAL A 12 -33.05 -43.96 30.56
CA VAL A 12 -32.48 -42.99 31.51
C VAL A 12 -33.24 -42.96 32.84
N CYS A 13 -34.57 -42.98 32.81
CA CYS A 13 -35.38 -42.85 34.04
C CYS A 13 -36.02 -44.15 34.51
N ASN A 14 -35.83 -45.27 33.80
CA ASN A 14 -36.35 -46.59 34.11
C ASN A 14 -37.87 -46.68 34.34
N LYS A 15 -38.64 -45.70 33.85
CA LYS A 15 -40.11 -45.68 33.93
C LYS A 15 -40.73 -46.16 32.61
N GLU A 16 -41.79 -46.95 32.68
CA GLU A 16 -42.60 -47.31 31.51
C GLU A 16 -43.35 -46.10 30.99
N LYS A 17 -43.01 -45.68 29.76
CA LYS A 17 -43.60 -44.51 29.10
C LYS A 17 -43.67 -44.77 27.60
N ASN A 18 -44.26 -43.83 26.86
CA ASN A 18 -44.08 -43.79 25.41
C ASN A 18 -42.62 -43.43 25.12
N THR A 19 -41.87 -44.38 24.56
CA THR A 19 -40.45 -44.19 24.21
C THR A 19 -40.26 -44.16 22.70
N TYR A 20 -39.10 -43.66 22.31
CA TYR A 20 -38.64 -43.53 20.94
C TYR A 20 -37.24 -44.12 20.84
N SER A 21 -37.04 -44.95 19.82
CA SER A 21 -35.76 -45.61 19.57
C SER A 21 -34.74 -44.64 18.97
N CYS A 22 -33.52 -44.61 19.53
CA CYS A 22 -32.37 -43.99 18.88
C CYS A 22 -31.66 -45.02 18.00
N LYS A 23 -31.63 -44.78 16.68
CA LYS A 23 -31.00 -45.68 15.70
C LYS A 23 -29.49 -45.92 15.95
N GLY A 24 -28.81 -44.97 16.61
CA GLY A 24 -27.37 -45.05 16.87
C GLY A 24 -27.03 -45.98 18.03
N CYS A 25 -27.63 -45.77 19.20
CA CYS A 25 -27.34 -46.55 20.41
C CYS A 25 -28.33 -47.68 20.68
N SER A 26 -29.34 -47.85 19.83
CA SER A 26 -30.41 -48.86 19.92
C SER A 26 -31.23 -48.83 21.24
N ASN A 27 -31.10 -47.74 22.01
CA ASN A 27 -31.83 -47.56 23.28
C ASN A 27 -33.15 -46.80 23.08
N GLU A 28 -34.08 -47.03 24.00
CA GLU A 28 -35.42 -46.43 24.04
C GLU A 28 -35.48 -45.26 25.04
N PHE A 29 -35.91 -44.08 24.57
CA PHE A 29 -35.95 -42.86 25.39
C PHE A 29 -37.35 -42.24 25.40
N CYS A 30 -37.82 -41.75 26.55
CA CYS A 30 -38.98 -40.86 26.54
C CYS A 30 -38.59 -39.50 25.94
N PHE A 31 -39.56 -38.77 25.40
CA PHE A 31 -39.33 -37.55 24.61
C PHE A 31 -38.32 -36.55 25.23
N PRO A 32 -38.40 -36.15 26.52
CA PRO A 32 -37.43 -35.22 27.10
C PRO A 32 -35.99 -35.75 27.09
N HIS A 33 -35.78 -37.00 27.49
CA HIS A 33 -34.45 -37.62 27.50
C HIS A 33 -33.93 -37.94 26.10
N LEU A 34 -34.79 -38.12 25.10
CA LEU A 34 -34.35 -38.22 23.71
C LEU A 34 -33.78 -36.90 23.22
N THR A 35 -34.42 -35.78 23.59
CA THR A 35 -33.95 -34.43 23.25
C THR A 35 -32.61 -34.13 23.93
N GLU A 36 -32.46 -34.43 25.22
CA GLU A 36 -31.18 -34.30 25.92
C GLU A 36 -30.09 -35.22 25.35
N HIS A 37 -30.45 -36.44 24.97
CA HIS A 37 -29.52 -37.37 24.32
C HIS A 37 -29.04 -36.83 22.96
N ARG A 38 -29.93 -36.23 22.17
CA ARG A 38 -29.57 -35.59 20.89
C ARG A 38 -28.70 -34.35 21.10
N GLN A 39 -29.03 -33.49 22.06
CA GLN A 39 -28.20 -32.33 22.40
C GLN A 39 -26.78 -32.74 22.80
N LYS A 40 -26.62 -33.81 23.58
CA LYS A 40 -25.28 -34.34 23.92
C LYS A 40 -24.51 -34.83 22.68
N ILE A 41 -25.20 -35.45 21.72
CA ILE A 41 -24.59 -35.88 20.45
C ILE A 41 -24.19 -34.66 19.61
N ASP A 42 -25.03 -33.63 19.55
CA ASP A 42 -24.75 -32.40 18.79
C ASP A 42 -23.53 -31.66 19.40
N THR A 43 -23.45 -31.55 20.73
CA THR A 43 -22.26 -30.98 21.41
C THR A 43 -20.99 -31.81 21.16
N GLN A 44 -21.10 -33.14 21.11
CA GLN A 44 -19.97 -34.01 20.76
C GLN A 44 -19.53 -33.82 19.30
N LEU A 45 -20.48 -33.65 18.39
CA LEU A 45 -20.20 -33.38 16.98
C LEU A 45 -19.50 -32.02 16.80
N GLU A 46 -19.96 -30.98 17.49
CA GLU A 46 -19.30 -29.67 17.49
C GLU A 46 -17.86 -29.74 18.04
N THR A 47 -17.63 -30.55 19.08
CA THR A 47 -16.28 -30.78 19.62
C THR A 47 -15.38 -31.43 18.58
N ILE A 48 -15.87 -32.45 17.88
CA ILE A 48 -15.12 -33.14 16.81
C ILE A 48 -14.82 -32.20 15.64
N ILE A 49 -15.77 -31.34 15.25
CA ILE A 49 -15.58 -30.36 14.17
C ILE A 49 -14.51 -29.34 14.57
N ASN A 50 -14.54 -28.86 15.82
CA ASN A 50 -13.54 -27.93 16.33
C ASN A 50 -12.14 -28.58 16.41
N ASP A 51 -12.06 -29.82 16.87
CA ASP A 51 -10.80 -30.56 16.93
C ASP A 51 -10.25 -30.87 15.52
N HIS A 52 -11.13 -31.18 14.56
CA HIS A 52 -10.75 -31.33 13.15
C HIS A 52 -10.20 -30.02 12.57
N GLY A 53 -10.84 -28.88 12.88
CA GLY A 53 -10.33 -27.55 12.51
C GLY A 53 -8.95 -27.27 13.10
N ARG A 54 -8.75 -27.58 14.39
CA ARG A 54 -7.44 -27.46 15.07
C ARG A 54 -6.38 -28.38 14.46
N PHE A 55 -6.76 -29.59 14.07
CA PHE A 55 -5.86 -30.54 13.43
C PHE A 55 -5.47 -30.11 12.01
N GLN A 56 -6.42 -29.58 11.22
CA GLN A 56 -6.12 -28.98 9.92
C GLN A 56 -5.19 -27.78 10.05
N GLN A 57 -5.39 -26.92 11.06
CA GLN A 57 -4.47 -25.83 11.37
C GLN A 57 -3.08 -26.37 11.74
N THR A 58 -3.00 -27.43 12.54
CA THR A 58 -1.72 -28.07 12.88
C THR A 58 -1.00 -28.64 11.65
N ILE A 59 -1.74 -29.22 10.69
CA ILE A 59 -1.17 -29.72 9.42
C ILE A 59 -0.68 -28.56 8.53
N ILE A 60 -1.45 -27.47 8.42
CA ILE A 60 -1.05 -26.28 7.67
C ILE A 60 0.19 -25.65 8.31
N GLN A 61 0.20 -25.55 9.64
CA GLN A 61 1.32 -25.04 10.43
C GLN A 61 2.55 -25.95 10.33
N GLN A 62 2.40 -27.28 10.26
CA GLN A 62 3.51 -28.21 10.00
C GLN A 62 4.02 -28.13 8.55
N LYS A 63 3.14 -27.92 7.57
CA LYS A 63 3.52 -27.66 6.16
C LYS A 63 4.18 -26.30 5.97
N GLN A 64 3.90 -25.31 6.81
CA GLN A 64 4.61 -24.04 6.83
C GLN A 64 5.93 -24.15 7.62
N ASN A 65 5.94 -24.95 8.69
CA ASN A 65 7.13 -25.24 9.49
C ASN A 65 8.12 -26.21 8.81
N SER A 66 7.83 -26.78 7.63
CA SER A 66 8.89 -27.42 6.83
C SER A 66 9.95 -26.41 6.32
N HIS A 67 9.64 -25.11 6.38
CA HIS A 67 10.60 -24.01 6.23
C HIS A 67 11.33 -23.64 7.54
N ASN A 68 11.05 -24.29 8.66
CA ASN A 68 11.74 -24.08 9.95
C ASN A 68 12.90 -25.08 10.18
N SER A 69 13.33 -25.79 9.13
CA SER A 69 14.60 -26.53 9.18
C SER A 69 15.74 -25.56 9.46
N SER A 70 16.71 -25.95 10.29
CA SER A 70 17.92 -25.16 10.56
C SER A 70 18.67 -24.76 9.28
N LEU A 71 18.44 -25.47 8.17
CA LEU A 71 18.96 -25.14 6.85
C LEU A 71 18.23 -23.97 6.16
N PHE A 72 16.90 -23.87 6.30
CA PHE A 72 16.15 -22.72 5.76
C PHE A 72 16.49 -21.44 6.52
N ARG A 73 16.59 -21.50 7.85
CA ARG A 73 17.07 -20.36 8.64
C ARG A 73 18.50 -19.93 8.24
N GLN A 74 19.37 -20.87 7.89
CA GLN A 74 20.70 -20.55 7.35
C GLN A 74 20.64 -19.92 5.95
N ILE A 75 19.67 -20.31 5.12
CA ILE A 75 19.42 -19.69 3.81
C ILE A 75 18.87 -18.27 4.00
N ASP A 76 17.90 -18.08 4.89
CA ASP A 76 17.29 -16.78 5.19
C ASP A 76 18.32 -15.83 5.81
N GLU A 77 19.16 -16.33 6.73
CA GLU A 77 20.28 -15.56 7.31
C GLU A 77 21.33 -15.24 6.23
N TRP A 78 21.63 -16.17 5.32
CA TRP A 78 22.53 -15.92 4.19
C TRP A 78 21.97 -14.90 3.19
N GLU A 79 20.68 -14.97 2.88
CA GLU A 79 19.97 -14.06 2.00
C GLU A 79 19.92 -12.65 2.59
N THR A 80 19.52 -12.54 3.86
CA THR A 80 19.49 -11.27 4.61
C THR A 80 20.88 -10.63 4.65
N ASN A 81 21.92 -11.40 4.96
CA ASN A 81 23.30 -10.90 4.97
C ASN A 81 23.79 -10.46 3.59
N SER A 82 23.39 -11.17 2.54
CA SER A 82 23.75 -10.85 1.15
C SER A 82 23.06 -9.57 0.69
N ILE A 83 21.77 -9.39 0.98
CA ILE A 83 21.01 -8.18 0.68
C ILE A 83 21.60 -6.98 1.42
N ASN A 84 21.85 -7.10 2.73
CA ASN A 84 22.43 -6.03 3.53
C ASN A 84 23.80 -5.59 3.00
N LYS A 85 24.63 -6.55 2.56
CA LYS A 85 25.94 -6.24 1.99
C LYS A 85 25.84 -5.54 0.62
N ILE A 86 24.88 -5.91 -0.22
CA ILE A 86 24.60 -5.24 -1.49
C ILE A 86 24.12 -3.81 -1.23
N GLN A 87 23.21 -3.62 -0.28
CA GLN A 87 22.69 -2.31 0.11
C GLN A 87 23.80 -1.40 0.64
N GLN A 88 24.64 -1.90 1.56
CA GLN A 88 25.78 -1.15 2.09
C GLN A 88 26.75 -0.75 0.97
N THR A 89 27.06 -1.67 0.05
CA THR A 89 27.96 -1.39 -1.09
C THR A 89 27.36 -0.32 -2.01
N ALA A 90 26.05 -0.36 -2.25
CA ALA A 90 25.36 0.65 -3.04
C ALA A 90 25.36 2.03 -2.35
N GLU A 91 25.16 2.07 -1.03
CA GLU A 91 25.19 3.28 -0.22
C GLU A 91 26.58 3.95 -0.28
N GLU A 92 27.66 3.18 -0.07
CA GLU A 92 29.04 3.66 -0.16
C GLU A 92 29.38 4.19 -1.56
N CYS A 93 28.85 3.56 -2.62
CA CYS A 93 28.99 4.05 -3.98
C CYS A 93 28.26 5.38 -4.20
N ARG A 94 27.04 5.53 -3.67
CA ARG A 94 26.28 6.79 -3.75
C ARG A 94 26.99 7.92 -3.03
N GLU A 95 27.49 7.68 -1.82
CA GLU A 95 28.25 8.69 -1.06
C GLU A 95 29.50 9.15 -1.82
N THR A 96 30.22 8.21 -2.43
CA THR A 96 31.42 8.51 -3.22
C THR A 96 31.05 9.35 -4.45
N LEU A 97 29.96 9.01 -5.14
CA LEU A 97 29.45 9.79 -6.26
C LEU A 97 29.09 11.22 -5.86
N ILE A 98 28.41 11.38 -4.72
CA ILE A 98 28.04 12.70 -4.17
C ILE A 98 29.30 13.52 -3.88
N LYS A 99 30.31 12.94 -3.21
CA LYS A 99 31.58 13.61 -2.91
C LYS A 99 32.32 14.06 -4.17
N LEU A 100 32.40 13.20 -5.18
CA LEU A 100 33.04 13.53 -6.47
C LEU A 100 32.28 14.62 -7.22
N THR A 101 30.95 14.55 -7.24
CA THR A 101 30.09 15.55 -7.90
C THR A 101 30.23 16.90 -7.22
N GLN A 102 30.23 16.94 -5.88
CA GLN A 102 30.39 18.17 -5.13
C GLN A 102 31.78 18.80 -5.35
N ALA A 103 32.83 17.99 -5.40
CA ALA A 103 34.18 18.48 -5.67
C ALA A 103 34.29 19.12 -7.08
N LEU A 104 33.64 18.51 -8.08
CA LEU A 104 33.58 19.07 -9.44
C LEU A 104 32.80 20.39 -9.48
N ILE A 105 31.65 20.47 -8.80
CA ILE A 105 30.85 21.70 -8.71
C ILE A 105 31.68 22.82 -8.08
N ASN A 106 32.38 22.52 -6.97
CA ASN A 106 33.19 23.52 -6.28
C ASN A 106 34.35 24.05 -7.16
N ASP A 107 35.04 23.19 -7.94
CA ASP A 107 36.08 23.64 -8.90
C ASP A 107 35.50 24.57 -9.98
N MET A 108 34.31 24.24 -10.49
CA MET A 108 33.62 25.06 -11.48
C MET A 108 33.16 26.41 -10.91
N GLU A 109 32.64 26.42 -9.68
CA GLU A 109 32.31 27.64 -8.97
C GLU A 109 33.54 28.54 -8.78
N GLU A 110 34.69 27.97 -8.40
CA GLU A 110 35.92 28.73 -8.24
C GLU A 110 36.39 29.36 -9.58
N LYS A 111 36.35 28.59 -10.68
CA LYS A 111 36.65 29.09 -12.02
C LYS A 111 35.70 30.23 -12.44
N PHE A 112 34.40 30.09 -12.14
CA PHE A 112 33.39 31.10 -12.46
C PHE A 112 33.57 32.38 -11.63
N ILE A 113 33.90 32.25 -10.33
CA ILE A 113 34.20 33.39 -9.45
C ILE A 113 35.42 34.16 -9.96
N LYS A 114 36.51 33.46 -10.31
CA LYS A 114 37.71 34.09 -10.90
C LYS A 114 37.41 34.84 -12.20
N LEU A 115 36.58 34.25 -13.06
CA LEU A 115 36.15 34.91 -14.31
C LEU A 115 35.34 36.18 -14.01
N SER A 116 34.43 36.10 -13.04
CA SER A 116 33.57 37.21 -12.61
C SER A 116 34.37 38.36 -11.99
N GLN A 117 35.42 38.05 -11.21
CA GLN A 117 36.35 39.05 -10.66
C GLN A 117 37.10 39.79 -11.76
N LYS A 118 37.67 39.07 -12.74
CA LYS A 118 38.36 39.68 -13.88
C LYS A 118 37.45 40.57 -14.73
N LEU A 119 36.19 40.17 -14.91
CA LEU A 119 35.18 41.00 -15.59
C LEU A 119 34.89 42.29 -14.82
N LYS A 120 34.94 42.25 -13.49
CA LYS A 120 34.74 43.41 -12.63
C LYS A 120 35.94 44.37 -12.69
N GLU A 121 37.16 43.85 -12.60
CA GLU A 121 38.41 44.62 -12.69
C GLU A 121 38.49 45.41 -14.01
N ILE A 122 38.27 44.75 -15.15
CA ILE A 122 38.32 45.40 -16.47
C ILE A 122 37.21 46.44 -16.65
N ARG A 123 36.03 46.22 -16.04
CA ARG A 123 34.94 47.20 -16.06
C ARG A 123 35.26 48.45 -15.23
N GLU A 124 36.04 48.30 -14.16
CA GLU A 124 36.52 49.40 -13.32
C GLU A 124 37.66 50.18 -13.99
N GLU A 125 38.53 49.49 -14.74
CA GLU A 125 39.65 50.08 -15.48
C GLU A 125 39.22 50.77 -16.79
N ASN A 126 38.03 50.44 -17.32
CA ASN A 126 37.42 51.05 -18.52
C ASN A 126 38.27 50.95 -19.81
N GLU A 127 39.30 50.11 -19.82
CA GLU A 127 40.15 49.78 -20.96
C GLU A 127 39.90 48.32 -21.37
N PHE A 128 39.00 48.09 -22.32
CA PHE A 128 38.79 46.77 -22.91
C PHE A 128 38.69 46.86 -24.43
N ASN A 129 39.21 45.84 -25.11
CA ASN A 129 39.15 45.74 -26.56
C ASN A 129 38.35 44.50 -27.00
N GLU A 130 38.08 44.39 -28.31
CA GLU A 130 37.30 43.29 -28.89
C GLU A 130 37.94 41.91 -28.64
N THR A 131 39.25 41.85 -28.45
CA THR A 131 39.99 40.61 -28.11
C THR A 131 39.67 40.14 -26.70
N ASP A 132 39.57 41.08 -25.75
CA ASP A 132 39.25 40.75 -24.34
C ASP A 132 37.82 40.20 -24.23
N LEU A 133 36.86 40.85 -24.90
CA LEU A 133 35.47 40.39 -24.95
C LEU A 133 35.35 38.99 -25.57
N THR A 134 36.08 38.74 -26.66
CA THR A 134 36.12 37.42 -27.30
C THR A 134 36.73 36.36 -26.37
N ASN A 135 37.80 36.69 -25.65
CA ASN A 135 38.44 35.80 -24.69
C ASN A 135 37.51 35.42 -23.52
N PHE A 136 36.72 36.38 -23.01
CA PHE A 136 35.71 36.11 -21.98
C PHE A 136 34.60 35.19 -22.48
N GLN A 137 34.11 35.41 -23.69
CA GLN A 137 33.09 34.54 -24.31
C GLN A 137 33.61 33.11 -24.52
N VAL A 138 34.86 32.97 -24.96
CA VAL A 138 35.50 31.65 -25.11
C VAL A 138 35.63 30.93 -23.75
N LYS A 139 36.10 31.62 -22.70
CA LYS A 139 36.21 31.03 -21.36
C LYS A 139 34.87 30.63 -20.76
N LEU A 140 33.84 31.46 -20.95
CA LEU A 140 32.48 31.14 -20.47
C LEU A 140 31.91 29.92 -21.21
N THR A 141 32.14 29.83 -22.52
CA THR A 141 31.73 28.68 -23.34
C THR A 141 32.47 27.42 -22.91
N GLN A 142 33.78 27.49 -22.62
CA GLN A 142 34.58 26.38 -22.11
C GLN A 142 34.06 25.86 -20.76
N ILE A 143 33.79 26.75 -19.80
CA ILE A 143 33.22 26.36 -18.48
C ILE A 143 31.85 25.69 -18.68
N THR A 144 31.02 26.23 -19.58
CA THR A 144 29.69 25.69 -19.88
C THR A 144 29.78 24.30 -20.52
N GLU A 145 30.71 24.09 -21.44
CA GLU A 145 30.95 22.77 -22.06
C GLU A 145 31.54 21.76 -21.07
N GLU A 146 32.44 22.17 -20.17
CA GLU A 146 32.97 21.32 -19.09
C GLU A 146 31.84 20.84 -18.16
N PHE A 147 30.93 21.74 -17.79
CA PHE A 147 29.75 21.42 -16.98
C PHE A 147 28.86 20.38 -17.66
N LEU A 148 28.53 20.59 -18.94
CA LEU A 148 27.66 19.68 -19.70
C LEU A 148 28.32 18.31 -19.98
N ARG A 149 29.65 18.23 -20.09
CA ARG A 149 30.37 16.95 -20.27
C ARG A 149 30.46 16.12 -18.99
N SER A 150 30.43 16.75 -17.82
CA SER A 150 30.51 16.08 -16.51
C SER A 150 29.31 15.18 -16.19
N SER A 151 28.21 15.29 -16.95
CA SER A 151 27.00 14.48 -16.79
C SER A 151 27.10 13.04 -17.33
N ASN A 152 28.22 12.64 -17.94
CA ASN A 152 28.43 11.28 -18.47
C ASN A 152 29.10 10.35 -17.45
N ILE A 153 28.40 10.06 -16.35
CA ILE A 153 28.82 9.00 -15.43
C ILE A 153 28.17 7.69 -15.88
N SER A 154 28.96 6.72 -16.34
CA SER A 154 28.46 5.40 -16.70
C SER A 154 28.81 4.36 -15.64
N ILE A 155 27.81 3.59 -15.22
CA ILE A 155 27.97 2.46 -14.30
C ILE A 155 28.27 1.20 -15.12
N ARG A 156 29.35 0.48 -14.79
CA ARG A 156 29.63 -0.85 -15.35
C ARG A 156 29.38 -1.93 -14.29
N HIS A 157 28.66 -2.97 -14.70
CA HIS A 157 28.52 -4.22 -13.95
C HIS A 157 29.52 -5.23 -14.51
N ASP A 158 30.40 -5.79 -13.67
CA ASP A 158 31.19 -6.97 -14.06
C ASP A 158 30.25 -8.18 -14.06
N SER A 159 30.06 -8.76 -15.24
CA SER A 159 29.13 -9.86 -15.47
C SER A 159 29.73 -11.19 -15.01
N GLN A 160 29.46 -11.58 -13.77
CA GLN A 160 29.18 -12.96 -13.37
C GLN A 160 28.02 -12.93 -12.35
N GLU A 161 27.34 -14.07 -12.14
CA GLU A 161 26.00 -14.23 -11.53
C GLU A 161 25.75 -13.60 -10.14
N TYR A 162 26.73 -12.88 -9.57
CA TYR A 162 26.58 -12.03 -8.39
C TYR A 162 27.29 -10.68 -8.62
N ILE A 163 26.62 -9.57 -8.28
CA ILE A 163 27.21 -8.22 -8.37
C ILE A 163 28.29 -8.09 -7.30
N ASN A 164 29.53 -8.42 -7.65
CA ASN A 164 30.67 -8.38 -6.72
C ASN A 164 31.41 -7.04 -6.72
N LYS A 165 31.11 -6.16 -7.69
CA LYS A 165 31.81 -4.89 -7.86
C LYS A 165 31.00 -3.92 -8.72
N ILE A 166 30.90 -2.68 -8.28
CA ILE A 166 30.41 -1.55 -9.07
C ILE A 166 31.59 -0.60 -9.26
N SER A 167 31.93 -0.28 -10.50
CA SER A 167 33.04 0.64 -10.81
C SER A 167 32.50 1.89 -11.47
N VAL A 168 32.84 3.05 -10.91
CA VAL A 168 32.57 4.36 -11.50
C VAL A 168 33.77 4.73 -12.38
N ILE A 169 33.55 4.92 -13.68
CA ILE A 169 34.60 5.34 -14.61
C ILE A 169 34.36 6.80 -14.95
N SER A 170 35.32 7.66 -14.63
CA SER A 170 35.39 9.02 -15.18
C SER A 170 36.33 8.99 -16.38
N SER A 171 35.80 9.22 -17.59
CA SER A 171 36.63 9.34 -18.78
C SER A 171 37.05 10.81 -18.95
N PHE A 172 38.15 11.21 -18.30
CA PHE A 172 38.83 12.46 -18.62
C PHE A 172 40.08 12.16 -19.45
N GLY A 173 40.16 12.77 -20.63
CA GLY A 173 41.33 12.71 -21.50
C GLY A 173 42.54 13.42 -20.88
N SER A 174 43.65 12.68 -20.80
CA SER A 174 45.04 13.12 -20.61
C SER A 174 45.36 14.04 -19.43
N TYR A 175 45.70 13.46 -18.27
CA TYR A 175 47.00 13.52 -17.56
C TYR A 175 46.90 12.62 -16.30
N PRO A 176 48.02 12.04 -15.79
CA PRO A 176 47.99 10.85 -14.94
C PRO A 176 47.82 11.22 -13.47
N THR A 177 46.67 10.91 -12.88
CA THR A 177 46.54 10.83 -11.42
C THR A 177 45.68 9.62 -11.03
N ASN A 178 46.39 8.60 -10.54
CA ASN A 178 45.97 7.50 -9.68
C ASN A 178 44.54 6.98 -9.87
N HIS A 179 44.42 5.88 -10.61
CA HIS A 179 43.34 4.91 -10.46
C HIS A 179 43.24 4.50 -8.98
N THR A 180 42.28 5.07 -8.25
CA THR A 180 41.94 4.56 -6.92
C THR A 180 41.11 3.31 -7.13
N THR A 181 41.80 2.19 -7.29
CA THR A 181 41.19 0.86 -7.36
C THR A 181 41.03 0.37 -5.92
N ILE A 182 39.83 0.47 -5.36
CA ILE A 182 39.53 -0.19 -4.09
C ILE A 182 39.18 -1.64 -4.44
N SER A 183 40.10 -2.58 -4.17
CA SER A 183 39.82 -4.01 -4.17
C SER A 183 39.73 -4.49 -2.73
N THR A 184 38.59 -5.05 -2.34
CA THR A 184 38.48 -5.86 -1.13
C THR A 184 38.40 -7.33 -1.57
N ALA A 185 39.54 -8.02 -1.52
CA ALA A 185 39.61 -9.45 -1.78
C ALA A 185 39.14 -10.22 -0.54
N THR A 186 38.11 -11.05 -0.67
CA THR A 186 37.82 -12.13 0.28
C THR A 186 38.39 -13.44 -0.24
N THR A 187 39.27 -14.04 0.56
CA THR A 187 39.83 -15.38 0.37
C THR A 187 38.74 -16.45 0.47
N SER A 188 38.59 -17.28 -0.56
CA SER A 188 38.05 -18.64 -0.38
C SER A 188 38.99 -19.64 -1.03
N LYS A 189 39.37 -20.65 -0.24
CA LYS A 189 40.23 -21.77 -0.65
C LYS A 189 39.42 -22.75 -1.50
N ASN A 190 40.00 -23.11 -2.65
CA ASN A 190 39.85 -24.36 -3.44
C ASN A 190 38.43 -24.81 -3.83
N PRO A 191 38.24 -25.20 -5.11
CA PRO A 191 38.58 -26.58 -5.44
C PRO A 191 39.40 -26.77 -6.72
N ILE A 192 40.00 -27.95 -6.77
CA ILE A 192 40.82 -28.54 -7.82
C ILE A 192 39.94 -28.85 -9.04
N THR A 193 40.35 -28.49 -10.27
CA THR A 193 40.59 -29.41 -11.41
C THR A 193 40.86 -28.69 -12.75
N THR A 194 42.07 -28.93 -13.26
CA THR A 194 42.51 -29.19 -14.66
C THR A 194 42.01 -28.35 -15.86
N SER A 195 42.99 -27.61 -16.41
CA SER A 195 43.30 -27.21 -17.79
C SER A 195 42.49 -27.73 -18.98
N TYR A 196 42.27 -26.88 -19.99
CA TYR A 196 42.72 -27.08 -21.40
C TYR A 196 42.77 -25.73 -22.18
N LYS A 197 43.74 -25.64 -23.10
CA LYS A 197 44.15 -24.45 -23.90
C LYS A 197 43.43 -24.34 -25.27
N SER A 198 43.56 -23.13 -25.85
CA SER A 198 43.70 -22.77 -27.29
C SER A 198 42.51 -22.02 -27.91
N HIS A 199 42.61 -21.09 -28.89
CA HIS A 199 43.60 -20.11 -29.39
C HIS A 199 42.86 -19.27 -30.50
N PHE A 200 42.89 -17.93 -30.45
CA PHE A 200 42.80 -16.91 -31.56
C PHE A 200 41.64 -16.90 -32.61
N PRO A 201 41.45 -15.83 -33.43
CA PRO A 201 41.76 -14.39 -33.29
C PRO A 201 40.60 -13.42 -33.68
N ILE A 202 40.93 -12.13 -33.56
CA ILE A 202 40.25 -10.85 -33.86
C ILE A 202 39.75 -10.69 -35.31
N SER A 203 38.63 -9.98 -35.51
CA SER A 203 38.46 -9.00 -36.60
C SER A 203 37.35 -7.98 -36.31
N VAL A 204 37.71 -6.69 -36.31
CA VAL A 204 36.84 -5.51 -36.24
C VAL A 204 36.61 -4.98 -37.66
N PRO A 205 35.40 -4.52 -38.01
CA PRO A 205 35.26 -3.47 -39.02
C PRO A 205 34.63 -2.21 -38.44
N THR A 206 35.33 -1.11 -38.68
CA THR A 206 34.98 0.30 -38.49
C THR A 206 33.96 0.76 -39.53
N ILE A 207 32.90 1.49 -39.13
CA ILE A 207 32.15 2.41 -40.03
C ILE A 207 31.78 3.69 -39.24
N PRO A 208 31.86 4.89 -39.85
CA PRO A 208 32.03 6.18 -39.17
C PRO A 208 30.72 6.97 -38.89
N TRP A 209 30.87 8.01 -38.07
CA TRP A 209 29.84 8.91 -37.53
C TRP A 209 29.39 10.06 -38.48
N ASN A 210 28.18 10.57 -38.15
CA ASN A 210 27.56 11.90 -38.36
C ASN A 210 26.69 12.18 -39.61
N PRO A 211 25.71 13.14 -39.55
CA PRO A 211 24.85 13.61 -38.43
C PRO A 211 23.34 13.82 -38.80
N ILE A 212 22.50 13.92 -37.75
CA ILE A 212 21.21 14.63 -37.56
C ILE A 212 20.32 14.99 -38.79
N THR A 213 19.17 14.28 -38.87
CA THR A 213 17.76 14.64 -39.18
C THR A 213 17.38 15.87 -40.04
N PRO A 214 16.25 15.80 -40.78
CA PRO A 214 15.02 16.30 -40.16
C PRO A 214 13.78 15.41 -40.30
N LEU A 215 13.04 15.46 -39.20
CA LEU A 215 11.80 14.82 -38.83
C LEU A 215 10.63 15.50 -39.55
N TYR A 216 10.25 15.08 -40.77
CA TYR A 216 9.00 15.55 -41.39
C TYR A 216 8.55 14.76 -42.64
N LYS A 217 8.37 13.42 -42.59
CA LYS A 217 7.69 12.69 -43.70
C LYS A 217 7.19 11.26 -43.47
N MET A 218 6.65 10.91 -42.29
CA MET A 218 5.89 9.64 -42.14
C MET A 218 4.61 9.74 -41.29
N LEU A 219 4.09 10.95 -41.06
CA LEU A 219 2.69 11.14 -40.67
C LEU A 219 1.89 11.39 -41.94
N THR A 220 1.29 10.34 -42.53
CA THR A 220 0.03 10.35 -43.32
C THR A 220 -0.06 9.08 -44.18
N GLN A 221 -0.47 7.95 -43.59
CA GLN A 221 -1.28 6.96 -44.30
C GLN A 221 -2.32 6.36 -43.32
N PRO A 222 -3.59 6.22 -43.74
CA PRO A 222 -4.66 5.74 -42.88
C PRO A 222 -4.51 4.23 -42.67
N GLN A 223 -4.26 3.82 -41.43
CA GLN A 223 -4.33 2.41 -41.03
C GLN A 223 -5.81 2.01 -40.95
N SER A 224 -6.15 0.93 -41.66
CA SER A 224 -7.42 0.20 -41.60
C SER A 224 -7.85 -0.12 -40.16
N PRO A 225 -9.15 -0.25 -39.86
CA PRO A 225 -9.63 -0.47 -38.50
C PRO A 225 -9.13 -1.81 -37.97
N ILE A 226 -8.16 -1.74 -37.05
CA ILE A 226 -7.77 -2.86 -36.20
C ILE A 226 -9.02 -3.22 -35.41
N LYS A 227 -9.57 -4.42 -35.65
CA LYS A 227 -10.57 -5.03 -34.78
C LYS A 227 -10.00 -5.00 -33.36
N GLN A 228 -10.56 -4.16 -32.50
CA GLN A 228 -10.30 -4.19 -31.07
C GLN A 228 -10.63 -5.61 -30.59
N LYS A 229 -9.59 -6.41 -30.35
CA LYS A 229 -9.72 -7.53 -29.42
C LYS A 229 -10.19 -6.88 -28.12
N GLN A 230 -11.40 -7.22 -27.67
CA GLN A 230 -11.82 -6.96 -26.30
C GLN A 230 -10.70 -7.48 -25.41
N ILE A 231 -9.94 -6.57 -24.80
CA ILE A 231 -9.12 -6.89 -23.66
C ILE A 231 -10.15 -7.26 -22.59
N GLN A 232 -10.36 -8.55 -22.36
CA GLN A 232 -10.99 -8.98 -21.12
C GLN A 232 -10.09 -8.45 -20.01
N THR A 233 -10.53 -7.38 -19.35
CA THR A 233 -9.87 -6.87 -18.16
C THR A 233 -9.90 -8.01 -17.14
N LYS A 234 -8.71 -8.53 -16.80
CA LYS A 234 -8.57 -9.58 -15.79
C LYS A 234 -9.09 -8.97 -14.48
N LYS A 235 -10.21 -9.49 -13.98
CA LYS A 235 -10.81 -9.09 -12.71
C LYS A 235 -10.17 -9.90 -11.58
N ASN A 236 -9.64 -9.24 -10.55
CA ASN A 236 -9.03 -9.92 -9.41
C ASN A 236 -10.08 -10.73 -8.65
N LYS A 237 -9.83 -12.00 -8.34
CA LYS A 237 -10.76 -12.79 -7.50
C LYS A 237 -10.17 -12.89 -6.11
N PHE A 238 -11.02 -12.98 -5.10
CA PHE A 238 -10.59 -13.10 -3.72
C PHE A 238 -11.23 -14.33 -3.09
N GLN A 239 -10.47 -14.98 -2.23
CA GLN A 239 -11.00 -16.03 -1.36
C GLN A 239 -12.12 -15.43 -0.51
N GLN A 240 -13.24 -16.13 -0.42
CA GLN A 240 -14.42 -15.62 0.29
C GLN A 240 -14.32 -15.74 1.81
N PHE A 241 -13.39 -16.56 2.31
CA PHE A 241 -13.14 -16.72 3.74
C PHE A 241 -11.98 -15.84 4.17
N GLY A 242 -12.28 -14.81 4.95
CA GLY A 242 -11.30 -13.91 5.53
C GLY A 242 -10.53 -14.53 6.69
N ILE A 243 -9.32 -14.04 6.89
CA ILE A 243 -8.45 -14.35 8.02
C ILE A 243 -8.45 -13.13 8.93
N THR A 244 -8.86 -13.29 10.19
CA THR A 244 -8.71 -12.22 11.20
C THR A 244 -7.23 -12.02 11.47
N VAL A 245 -6.72 -10.82 11.15
CA VAL A 245 -5.29 -10.47 11.29
C VAL A 245 -5.03 -9.47 12.42
N ALA A 246 -6.07 -8.81 12.94
CA ALA A 246 -6.02 -7.96 14.13
C ALA A 246 -7.41 -7.89 14.78
N GLY A 247 -7.44 -7.75 16.12
CA GLY A 247 -8.69 -7.74 16.90
C GLY A 247 -9.42 -9.09 16.89
N GLY A 248 -10.76 -9.06 16.90
CA GLY A 248 -11.60 -10.27 16.92
C GLY A 248 -11.73 -10.96 18.28
N ASN A 249 -11.10 -10.43 19.33
CA ASN A 249 -11.21 -10.91 20.72
C ASN A 249 -12.32 -10.19 21.51
N GLY A 250 -13.38 -9.77 20.81
CA GLY A 250 -14.46 -8.95 21.35
C GLY A 250 -14.14 -7.45 21.38
N LYS A 251 -15.17 -6.67 21.69
CA LYS A 251 -15.07 -5.22 21.92
C LYS A 251 -14.31 -4.94 23.21
N GLY A 252 -13.32 -4.05 23.16
CA GLY A 252 -12.64 -3.55 24.35
C GLY A 252 -11.38 -2.77 24.02
N ASP A 253 -10.64 -2.38 25.05
CA ASP A 253 -9.44 -1.53 24.99
C ASP A 253 -8.13 -2.28 25.30
N GLU A 254 -8.19 -3.59 25.55
CA GLU A 254 -7.00 -4.43 25.68
C GLU A 254 -6.17 -4.44 24.38
N LEU A 255 -4.89 -4.79 24.48
CA LEU A 255 -3.98 -4.77 23.33
C LEU A 255 -4.30 -5.84 22.28
N ASN A 256 -5.11 -6.85 22.59
CA ASN A 256 -5.61 -7.83 21.63
C ASN A 256 -7.05 -7.51 21.14
N GLN A 257 -7.60 -6.37 21.53
CA GLN A 257 -8.96 -5.92 21.21
C GLN A 257 -8.94 -4.63 20.41
N LEU A 258 -10.01 -4.44 19.63
CA LEU A 258 -10.30 -3.21 18.92
C LEU A 258 -11.73 -2.79 19.26
N THR A 259 -12.06 -1.53 19.04
CA THR A 259 -13.43 -1.03 19.09
C THR A 259 -13.68 -0.08 17.92
N ASN A 260 -14.51 -0.55 16.99
CA ASN A 260 -14.93 0.18 15.79
C ASN A 260 -13.73 0.68 14.92
N PRO A 261 -12.84 -0.23 14.47
CA PRO A 261 -11.70 0.16 13.63
C PRO A 261 -12.17 0.83 12.33
N GLN A 262 -11.47 1.88 11.91
CA GLN A 262 -11.80 2.69 10.73
C GLN A 262 -10.73 2.54 9.63
N GLY A 263 -9.84 3.52 9.49
CA GLY A 263 -8.77 3.51 8.51
C GLY A 263 -7.67 2.50 8.86
N ILE A 264 -7.08 1.95 7.79
CA ILE A 264 -6.02 0.96 7.87
C ILE A 264 -4.90 1.33 6.90
N PHE A 265 -3.67 1.29 7.38
CA PHE A 265 -2.46 1.41 6.59
C PHE A 265 -1.60 0.17 6.78
N ILE A 266 -0.98 -0.33 5.72
CA ILE A 266 -0.13 -1.53 5.75
C ILE A 266 1.24 -1.13 5.22
N ASP A 267 2.29 -1.44 5.98
CA ASP A 267 3.66 -1.21 5.55
C ASP A 267 4.25 -2.40 4.77
N TYR A 268 5.49 -2.25 4.31
CA TYR A 268 6.20 -3.29 3.55
C TYR A 268 6.52 -4.53 4.38
N ASP A 269 6.57 -4.42 5.71
CA ASP A 269 6.80 -5.54 6.63
C ASP A 269 5.47 -6.23 7.01
N LYS A 270 4.36 -5.87 6.33
CA LYS A 270 2.99 -6.34 6.59
C LYS A 270 2.48 -5.97 7.99
N SER A 271 3.07 -4.98 8.65
CA SER A 271 2.50 -4.40 9.86
C SER A 271 1.27 -3.58 9.51
N ILE A 272 0.22 -3.74 10.30
CA ILE A 272 -1.08 -3.10 10.10
C ILE A 272 -1.23 -1.97 11.12
N TYR A 273 -1.41 -0.76 10.64
CA TYR A 273 -1.68 0.43 11.45
C TYR A 273 -3.16 0.75 11.37
N ILE A 274 -3.82 0.79 12.52
CA ILE A 274 -5.28 0.79 12.60
C ILE A 274 -5.73 2.01 13.41
N ALA A 275 -6.66 2.78 12.83
CA ALA A 275 -7.41 3.79 13.58
C ALA A 275 -8.49 3.11 14.42
N ASP A 276 -8.19 2.88 15.70
CA ASP A 276 -9.07 2.25 16.68
C ASP A 276 -9.97 3.32 17.31
N GLN A 277 -10.96 3.74 16.52
CA GLN A 277 -11.67 5.01 16.70
C GLN A 277 -12.24 5.19 18.11
N TRP A 278 -13.03 4.23 18.61
CA TRP A 278 -13.71 4.40 19.90
C TRP A 278 -12.81 4.15 21.10
N ASN A 279 -11.61 3.60 20.89
CA ASN A 279 -10.55 3.55 21.89
C ASN A 279 -9.61 4.76 21.80
N HIS A 280 -9.88 5.70 20.89
CA HIS A 280 -9.16 6.96 20.75
C HIS A 280 -7.63 6.78 20.57
N ARG A 281 -7.24 5.77 19.79
CA ARG A 281 -5.84 5.38 19.62
C ARG A 281 -5.55 4.89 18.21
N ILE A 282 -4.26 4.90 17.86
CA ILE A 282 -3.71 4.17 16.72
C ILE A 282 -2.94 2.96 17.24
N VAL A 283 -3.23 1.78 16.69
CA VAL A 283 -2.57 0.53 17.06
C VAL A 283 -1.80 -0.03 15.87
N LYS A 284 -0.52 -0.38 16.07
CA LYS A 284 0.28 -1.17 15.15
C LYS A 284 0.14 -2.65 15.51
N TRP A 285 -0.18 -3.49 14.53
CA TRP A 285 -0.19 -4.94 14.65
C TRP A 285 0.86 -5.54 13.73
N GLU A 286 1.85 -6.23 14.28
CA GLU A 286 2.84 -6.94 13.48
C GLU A 286 2.26 -8.24 12.92
N LEU A 287 2.83 -8.69 11.79
CA LEU A 287 2.41 -9.92 11.13
C LEU A 287 2.48 -11.10 12.13
N ASN A 288 1.39 -11.88 12.21
CA ASN A 288 1.23 -13.01 13.13
C ASN A 288 1.24 -12.66 14.63
N SER A 289 1.18 -11.39 15.00
CA SER A 289 1.03 -11.00 16.41
C SER A 289 -0.40 -11.19 16.91
N ASN A 290 -0.54 -11.61 18.17
CA ASN A 290 -1.85 -11.71 18.83
C ASN A 290 -2.26 -10.41 19.54
N THR A 291 -1.33 -9.45 19.67
CA THR A 291 -1.53 -8.17 20.36
C THR A 291 -0.92 -7.04 19.55
N GLY A 292 -1.59 -5.90 19.54
CA GLY A 292 -1.08 -4.66 18.98
C GLY A 292 -0.25 -3.86 19.97
N GLN A 293 0.41 -2.84 19.43
CA GLN A 293 1.17 -1.83 20.15
C GLN A 293 0.55 -0.46 19.87
N ILE A 294 0.29 0.32 20.92
CA ILE A 294 -0.19 1.69 20.75
C ILE A 294 0.94 2.56 20.20
N ILE A 295 0.71 3.22 19.06
CA ILE A 295 1.69 4.14 18.47
C ILE A 295 1.24 5.61 18.49
N GLY A 296 0.00 5.88 18.90
CA GLY A 296 -0.53 7.22 19.14
C GLY A 296 -1.87 7.18 19.87
N GLY A 297 -2.19 8.21 20.64
CA GLY A 297 -3.43 8.30 21.44
C GLY A 297 -3.46 7.41 22.69
N GLY A 298 -4.65 7.16 23.24
CA GLY A 298 -4.88 6.42 24.50
C GLY A 298 -5.31 7.31 25.70
N ASN A 299 -4.99 6.85 26.92
CA ASN A 299 -5.42 7.47 28.19
C ASN A 299 -4.39 8.45 28.80
N GLU A 300 -3.40 8.90 28.04
CA GLU A 300 -2.31 9.78 28.52
C GLU A 300 -2.30 11.15 27.82
N SER A 301 -1.50 12.08 28.33
CA SER A 301 -1.29 13.40 27.71
C SER A 301 -0.79 13.24 26.28
N ASN A 302 -1.51 13.83 25.30
CA ASN A 302 -1.42 13.65 23.83
C ASN A 302 -2.58 12.83 23.22
N GLN A 303 -3.73 12.82 23.89
CA GLN A 303 -4.92 12.08 23.50
C GLN A 303 -5.44 12.48 22.11
N LEU A 304 -5.33 11.55 21.16
CA LEU A 304 -6.21 11.52 19.99
C LEU A 304 -7.65 11.38 20.49
N ASN A 305 -8.61 11.87 19.73
CA ASN A 305 -10.02 11.70 19.99
C ASN A 305 -10.69 11.22 18.71
N SER A 306 -11.17 9.98 18.76
CA SER A 306 -11.94 9.35 17.67
C SER A 306 -11.22 9.39 16.32
N PRO A 307 -9.97 8.90 16.21
CA PRO A 307 -9.25 8.94 14.95
C PRO A 307 -9.95 8.07 13.90
N THR A 308 -10.05 8.56 12.67
CA THR A 308 -10.78 7.87 11.59
C THR A 308 -9.87 7.29 10.53
N ASP A 309 -8.68 7.87 10.34
CA ASP A 309 -7.77 7.42 9.29
C ASP A 309 -6.30 7.68 9.63
N ILE A 310 -5.42 6.90 9.00
CA ILE A 310 -3.98 6.97 9.15
C ILE A 310 -3.29 6.64 7.83
N LEU A 311 -2.23 7.38 7.52
CA LEU A 311 -1.29 7.05 6.44
C LEU A 311 0.14 7.33 6.85
N PHE A 312 1.08 6.81 6.06
CA PHE A 312 2.51 7.05 6.21
C PHE A 312 3.03 7.97 5.12
N ASP A 313 3.60 9.11 5.53
CA ASP A 313 4.34 10.02 4.69
C ASP A 313 5.79 9.56 4.60
N LYS A 314 6.13 8.94 3.46
CA LYS A 314 7.47 8.40 3.18
C LYS A 314 8.54 9.47 3.09
N GLU A 315 8.21 10.67 2.58
CA GLU A 315 9.19 11.75 2.39
C GLU A 315 9.67 12.30 3.73
N ASN A 316 8.75 12.41 4.69
CA ASN A 316 9.02 12.97 6.02
C ASN A 316 9.21 11.90 7.11
N ASN A 317 9.14 10.61 6.76
CA ASN A 317 9.22 9.48 7.68
C ASN A 317 8.29 9.65 8.90
N SER A 318 7.01 9.94 8.62
CA SER A 318 6.04 10.34 9.66
C SER A 318 4.66 9.77 9.38
N PHE A 319 3.89 9.51 10.43
CA PHE A 319 2.47 9.19 10.30
C PHE A 319 1.64 10.45 10.25
N ILE A 320 0.62 10.47 9.40
CA ILE A 320 -0.42 11.50 9.40
C ILE A 320 -1.72 10.83 9.79
N ILE A 321 -2.37 11.40 10.81
CA ILE A 321 -3.56 10.84 11.44
C ILE A 321 -4.66 11.89 11.37
N CYS A 322 -5.84 11.43 10.97
CA CYS A 322 -7.04 12.23 11.11
C CYS A 322 -7.56 12.07 12.53
N ASP A 323 -7.51 13.16 13.30
CA ASP A 323 -7.91 13.23 14.70
C ASP A 323 -9.28 13.93 14.78
N MET A 324 -10.29 13.25 14.22
CA MET A 324 -11.61 13.82 13.91
C MET A 324 -12.28 14.48 15.11
N GLY A 325 -12.29 13.83 16.28
CA GLY A 325 -12.93 14.36 17.48
C GLY A 325 -12.21 15.57 18.11
N ASN A 326 -10.98 15.86 17.68
CA ASN A 326 -10.25 17.08 18.01
C ASN A 326 -10.22 18.09 16.84
N ASN A 327 -10.98 17.84 15.78
CA ASN A 327 -11.16 18.70 14.61
C ASN A 327 -9.82 19.10 13.95
N ARG A 328 -8.91 18.13 13.79
CA ARG A 328 -7.56 18.39 13.29
C ARG A 328 -6.94 17.20 12.57
N VAL A 329 -5.90 17.49 11.78
CA VAL A 329 -4.97 16.49 11.25
C VAL A 329 -3.62 16.67 11.95
N ILE A 330 -3.09 15.57 12.48
CA ILE A 330 -1.87 15.55 13.27
C ILE A 330 -0.80 14.69 12.59
N ARG A 331 0.45 15.13 12.68
CA ARG A 331 1.63 14.42 12.20
C ARG A 331 2.45 13.92 13.38
N TYR A 332 2.83 12.64 13.36
CA TYR A 332 3.69 11.98 14.35
C TYR A 332 5.03 11.63 13.70
N TYR A 333 6.12 12.19 14.20
CA TYR A 333 7.47 11.98 13.67
C TYR A 333 8.19 10.82 14.37
N ASN A 334 9.02 10.09 13.62
CA ASN A 334 9.94 9.07 14.14
C ASN A 334 9.29 7.94 14.95
N GLN A 335 8.02 7.60 14.66
CA GLN A 335 7.24 6.58 15.40
C GLN A 335 7.22 6.78 16.93
N ASN A 336 7.57 7.97 17.42
CA ASN A 336 7.63 8.31 18.84
C ASN A 336 6.39 9.13 19.19
N GLN A 337 5.62 8.65 20.17
CA GLN A 337 4.37 9.28 20.62
C GLN A 337 4.50 10.74 21.12
N THR A 338 5.73 11.20 21.35
CA THR A 338 6.02 12.51 21.96
C THR A 338 6.34 13.61 20.94
N ASN A 339 6.73 13.26 19.71
CA ASN A 339 7.07 14.24 18.69
C ASN A 339 5.93 14.37 17.67
N GLN A 340 4.95 15.23 18.00
CA GLN A 340 3.76 15.45 17.21
C GLN A 340 3.55 16.92 16.86
N GLN A 341 2.90 17.17 15.72
CA GLN A 341 2.55 18.50 15.27
C GLN A 341 1.16 18.49 14.65
N THR A 342 0.27 19.38 15.09
CA THR A 342 -0.96 19.66 14.35
C THR A 342 -0.60 20.39 13.05
N ILE A 343 -0.91 19.77 11.91
CA ILE A 343 -0.58 20.30 10.58
C ILE A 343 -1.79 20.96 9.90
N ILE A 344 -3.01 20.56 10.29
CA ILE A 344 -4.26 21.19 9.83
C ILE A 344 -5.20 21.26 11.04
N SER A 345 -5.84 22.41 11.26
CA SER A 345 -6.79 22.66 12.35
C SER A 345 -8.15 23.09 11.82
N ASN A 346 -9.19 22.97 12.65
CA ASN A 346 -10.57 23.34 12.35
C ASN A 346 -11.13 22.58 11.14
N ILE A 347 -10.88 21.27 11.10
CA ILE A 347 -11.39 20.38 10.06
C ILE A 347 -11.96 19.13 10.71
N ILE A 348 -13.22 18.78 10.39
CA ILE A 348 -13.78 17.47 10.75
C ILE A 348 -13.30 16.49 9.69
N CYS A 349 -12.04 16.09 9.81
CA CYS A 349 -11.45 15.18 8.84
C CYS A 349 -12.11 13.79 8.94
N TRP A 350 -12.17 13.05 7.83
CA TRP A 350 -12.56 11.64 7.85
C TRP A 350 -11.55 10.72 7.15
N GLY A 351 -11.22 11.02 5.91
CA GLY A 351 -10.28 10.26 5.08
C GLY A 351 -9.05 11.09 4.71
N LEU A 352 -7.91 10.41 4.57
CA LEU A 352 -6.62 10.98 4.21
C LEU A 352 -6.02 10.25 3.00
N THR A 353 -5.36 11.00 2.11
CA THR A 353 -4.48 10.38 1.10
C THR A 353 -3.37 11.35 0.68
N ILE A 354 -2.23 10.83 0.22
CA ILE A 354 -1.10 11.64 -0.27
C ILE A 354 -0.85 11.26 -1.73
N ASP A 355 -0.73 12.28 -2.59
CA ASP A 355 -0.29 12.05 -3.97
C ASP A 355 1.24 11.97 -4.09
N LYS A 356 1.70 11.52 -5.26
CA LYS A 356 3.13 11.35 -5.56
C LYS A 356 3.96 12.64 -5.55
N ASP A 357 3.33 13.82 -5.49
CA ASP A 357 3.99 15.12 -5.42
C ASP A 357 3.97 15.72 -3.99
N GLY A 358 3.52 14.92 -3.01
CA GLY A 358 3.48 15.27 -1.60
C GLY A 358 2.29 16.13 -1.18
N PHE A 359 1.23 16.23 -1.99
CA PHE A 359 0.01 16.89 -1.53
C PHE A 359 -0.84 15.94 -0.67
N LEU A 360 -1.17 16.39 0.54
CA LEU A 360 -2.09 15.72 1.44
C LEU A 360 -3.52 16.17 1.12
N TYR A 361 -4.38 15.23 0.76
CA TYR A 361 -5.81 15.42 0.58
C TYR A 361 -6.54 14.98 1.85
N VAL A 362 -7.57 15.74 2.23
CA VAL A 362 -8.38 15.49 3.42
C VAL A 362 -9.84 15.74 3.06
N SER A 363 -10.70 14.77 3.32
CA SER A 363 -12.16 14.99 3.27
C SER A 363 -12.61 15.71 4.54
N ASP A 364 -13.35 16.79 4.35
CA ASP A 364 -14.01 17.54 5.43
C ASP A 364 -15.47 17.11 5.48
N TRP A 365 -15.77 16.29 6.48
CA TRP A 365 -17.08 15.68 6.67
C TRP A 365 -18.16 16.73 6.93
N GLU A 366 -17.86 17.77 7.71
CA GLU A 366 -18.84 18.81 8.07
C GLU A 366 -19.08 19.79 6.93
N ASN A 367 -18.01 20.21 6.24
CA ASN A 367 -18.12 21.19 5.16
C ASN A 367 -18.51 20.57 3.80
N ASN A 368 -18.63 19.23 3.72
CA ASN A 368 -19.03 18.52 2.50
C ASN A 368 -18.09 18.78 1.32
N GLU A 369 -16.79 18.80 1.59
CA GLU A 369 -15.77 19.14 0.60
C GLU A 369 -14.51 18.28 0.78
N VAL A 370 -13.65 18.27 -0.24
CA VAL A 370 -12.29 17.73 -0.12
C VAL A 370 -11.31 18.84 -0.43
N ARG A 371 -10.31 18.97 0.42
CA ARG A 371 -9.24 19.96 0.28
C ARG A 371 -7.88 19.27 0.20
N ARG A 372 -6.90 19.94 -0.39
CA ARG A 372 -5.49 19.51 -0.38
C ARG A 372 -4.55 20.57 0.17
N TRP A 373 -3.44 20.13 0.73
CA TRP A 373 -2.37 20.95 1.27
C TRP A 373 -1.02 20.39 0.83
N LYS A 374 -0.08 21.28 0.55
CA LYS A 374 1.35 21.00 0.52
C LYS A 374 1.99 21.42 1.84
N GLN A 375 3.15 20.84 2.15
CA GLN A 375 3.91 21.21 3.34
C GLN A 375 4.18 22.72 3.37
N GLY A 376 3.78 23.38 4.46
CA GLY A 376 3.92 24.82 4.65
C GLY A 376 2.69 25.65 4.24
N ASP A 377 1.68 25.04 3.63
CA ASP A 377 0.44 25.74 3.27
C ASP A 377 -0.31 26.21 4.51
N LYS A 378 -0.76 27.47 4.47
CA LYS A 378 -1.58 28.06 5.55
C LYS A 378 -3.07 27.78 5.40
N LYS A 379 -3.52 27.41 4.20
CA LYS A 379 -4.91 27.16 3.85
C LYS A 379 -4.98 26.07 2.78
N GLY A 380 -5.96 25.18 2.89
CA GLY A 380 -6.17 24.12 1.91
C GLY A 380 -6.86 24.63 0.65
N GLU A 381 -6.37 24.14 -0.48
CA GLU A 381 -7.00 24.32 -1.78
C GLU A 381 -8.22 23.39 -1.88
N LEU A 382 -9.37 23.93 -2.29
CA LEU A 382 -10.58 23.16 -2.53
C LEU A 382 -10.45 22.38 -3.85
N VAL A 383 -10.66 21.06 -3.80
CA VAL A 383 -10.53 20.18 -4.98
C VAL A 383 -11.80 19.41 -5.34
N ALA A 384 -12.78 19.31 -4.43
CA ALA A 384 -14.10 18.74 -4.71
C ALA A 384 -15.16 19.29 -3.73
N GLY A 385 -16.42 19.35 -4.16
CA GLY A 385 -17.55 19.80 -3.33
C GLY A 385 -17.75 21.33 -3.28
N GLU A 386 -17.44 22.07 -4.34
CA GLU A 386 -17.46 23.55 -4.38
C GLU A 386 -18.82 24.18 -3.99
N ASN A 387 -19.93 23.45 -4.16
CA ASN A 387 -21.27 23.91 -3.79
C ASN A 387 -21.81 23.25 -2.50
N GLY A 388 -20.93 22.69 -1.66
CA GLY A 388 -21.24 22.09 -0.37
C GLY A 388 -22.21 20.92 -0.46
N LYS A 389 -23.07 20.79 0.56
CA LYS A 389 -24.04 19.71 0.73
C LYS A 389 -25.02 19.62 -0.45
N GLY A 390 -25.09 18.45 -1.09
CA GLY A 390 -26.10 18.14 -2.10
C GLY A 390 -25.71 16.97 -2.99
N ASN A 391 -26.50 16.69 -4.03
CA ASN A 391 -26.35 15.51 -4.89
C ASN A 391 -25.98 15.84 -6.35
N HIS A 392 -25.75 17.10 -6.69
CA HIS A 392 -25.24 17.49 -8.01
C HIS A 392 -23.79 17.01 -8.21
N PHE A 393 -23.28 17.08 -9.44
CA PHE A 393 -21.93 16.59 -9.78
C PHE A 393 -20.79 17.45 -9.24
N ASN A 394 -21.07 18.65 -8.71
CA ASN A 394 -20.12 19.53 -8.01
C ASN A 394 -20.39 19.62 -6.50
N GLN A 395 -21.24 18.74 -5.97
CA GLN A 395 -21.63 18.68 -4.56
C GLN A 395 -21.30 17.31 -3.97
N LEU A 396 -21.14 17.27 -2.64
CA LEU A 396 -20.96 16.06 -1.85
C LEU A 396 -21.92 16.11 -0.66
N ASP A 397 -22.17 14.98 -0.01
CA ASP A 397 -22.93 14.91 1.24
C ASP A 397 -22.23 13.93 2.20
N TYR A 398 -21.58 14.50 3.22
CA TYR A 398 -20.76 13.81 4.20
C TYR A 398 -19.68 12.89 3.59
N PRO A 399 -18.71 13.45 2.84
CA PRO A 399 -17.66 12.64 2.23
C PRO A 399 -16.79 11.94 3.28
N THR A 400 -16.52 10.65 3.09
CA THR A 400 -15.73 9.83 4.02
C THR A 400 -14.34 9.53 3.47
N PHE A 401 -14.00 8.29 3.12
CA PHE A 401 -12.68 7.96 2.61
C PHE A 401 -12.46 8.49 1.19
N ILE A 402 -11.20 8.73 0.89
CA ILE A 402 -10.73 9.25 -0.39
C ILE A 402 -9.51 8.46 -0.87
N PHE A 403 -9.33 8.41 -2.18
CA PHE A 403 -8.16 7.81 -2.82
C PHE A 403 -7.71 8.70 -3.99
N VAL A 404 -6.40 8.89 -4.15
CA VAL A 404 -5.83 9.61 -5.28
C VAL A 404 -5.02 8.66 -6.16
N ASP A 405 -5.34 8.60 -7.45
CA ASP A 405 -4.59 7.78 -8.40
C ASP A 405 -3.35 8.49 -8.95
N LYS A 406 -2.54 7.76 -9.72
CA LYS A 406 -1.30 8.25 -10.34
C LYS A 406 -1.51 9.42 -11.30
N ASP A 407 -2.73 9.60 -11.81
CA ASP A 407 -3.13 10.67 -12.73
C ASP A 407 -3.77 11.85 -11.98
N TYR A 408 -3.65 11.87 -10.64
CA TYR A 408 -4.24 12.85 -9.72
C TYR A 408 -5.77 12.89 -9.79
N SER A 409 -6.41 11.80 -10.21
CA SER A 409 -7.86 11.70 -10.07
C SER A 409 -8.21 11.30 -8.63
N LEU A 410 -9.13 12.04 -8.05
CA LEU A 410 -9.60 11.85 -6.69
C LEU A 410 -10.90 11.05 -6.69
N TYR A 411 -10.93 9.94 -5.96
CA TYR A 411 -12.10 9.11 -5.74
C TYR A 411 -12.60 9.38 -4.33
N ILE A 412 -13.91 9.58 -4.17
CA ILE A 412 -14.52 10.03 -2.92
C ILE A 412 -15.75 9.17 -2.65
N SER A 413 -15.79 8.54 -1.47
CA SER A 413 -17.00 7.96 -0.93
C SER A 413 -17.95 9.08 -0.50
N ASP A 414 -18.98 9.32 -1.30
CA ASP A 414 -20.00 10.36 -1.09
C ASP A 414 -21.18 9.74 -0.32
N ASN A 415 -21.05 9.71 1.00
CA ASN A 415 -21.71 8.75 1.89
C ASN A 415 -23.24 8.83 1.81
N GLU A 416 -23.82 9.99 2.09
CA GLU A 416 -25.28 10.17 2.14
C GLU A 416 -25.90 10.26 0.74
N ASN A 417 -25.09 10.45 -0.30
CA ASN A 417 -25.53 10.32 -1.69
C ASN A 417 -25.42 8.88 -2.23
N HIS A 418 -24.91 7.94 -1.43
CA HIS A 418 -24.82 6.52 -1.75
C HIS A 418 -24.12 6.23 -3.09
N ARG A 419 -22.99 6.90 -3.30
CA ARG A 419 -22.22 6.82 -4.53
C ARG A 419 -20.73 7.00 -4.26
N VAL A 420 -19.92 6.62 -5.24
CA VAL A 420 -18.52 7.02 -5.31
C VAL A 420 -18.35 7.93 -6.51
N MET A 421 -17.72 9.07 -6.27
CA MET A 421 -17.44 10.08 -7.26
C MET A 421 -15.96 10.11 -7.61
N LYS A 422 -15.63 10.32 -8.88
CA LYS A 422 -14.27 10.59 -9.36
C LYS A 422 -14.17 12.02 -9.88
N TRP A 423 -13.27 12.81 -9.33
CA TRP A 423 -12.83 14.08 -9.87
C TRP A 423 -11.52 13.89 -10.61
N LYS A 424 -11.48 14.22 -11.90
CA LYS A 424 -10.20 14.35 -12.61
C LYS A 424 -9.48 15.60 -12.13
N LYS A 425 -8.15 15.63 -12.25
CA LYS A 425 -7.34 16.79 -11.92
C LYS A 425 -7.94 18.07 -12.53
N ASP A 426 -8.11 19.10 -11.70
CA ASP A 426 -8.64 20.42 -12.06
C ASP A 426 -10.09 20.43 -12.62
N ALA A 427 -10.82 19.31 -12.53
CA ALA A 427 -12.22 19.26 -12.95
C ALA A 427 -13.13 20.02 -11.98
N LYS A 428 -14.15 20.70 -12.53
CA LYS A 428 -15.16 21.41 -11.74
C LYS A 428 -16.30 20.52 -11.24
N GLU A 429 -16.52 19.40 -11.92
CA GLU A 429 -17.55 18.42 -11.61
C GLU A 429 -16.92 17.02 -11.63
N GLY A 430 -17.43 16.16 -10.76
CA GLY A 430 -17.08 14.76 -10.69
C GLY A 430 -17.97 13.92 -11.59
N ILE A 431 -17.57 12.66 -11.75
CA ILE A 431 -18.36 11.64 -12.42
C ILE A 431 -18.66 10.50 -11.44
N ILE A 432 -19.87 9.94 -11.53
CA ILE A 432 -20.22 8.76 -10.74
C ILE A 432 -19.47 7.56 -11.32
N VAL A 433 -18.73 6.86 -10.45
CA VAL A 433 -17.96 5.67 -10.85
C VAL A 433 -18.39 4.39 -10.12
N ALA A 434 -19.17 4.51 -9.05
CA ALA A 434 -19.88 3.40 -8.42
C ALA A 434 -21.17 3.89 -7.74
N GLY A 435 -22.20 3.03 -7.70
CA GLY A 435 -23.50 3.38 -7.13
C GLY A 435 -24.25 4.48 -7.91
N GLY A 436 -24.86 5.42 -7.19
CA GLY A 436 -25.55 6.57 -7.80
C GLY A 436 -26.97 6.30 -8.32
N ASN A 437 -27.51 5.10 -8.08
CA ASN A 437 -28.89 4.72 -8.42
C ASN A 437 -29.80 4.74 -7.18
N GLY A 438 -29.54 5.68 -6.26
CA GLY A 438 -30.18 5.76 -4.95
C GLY A 438 -29.68 4.70 -3.96
N GLN A 439 -30.17 4.80 -2.72
CA GLN A 439 -29.89 3.83 -1.67
C GLN A 439 -30.46 2.45 -2.03
N GLY A 440 -29.70 1.39 -1.82
CA GLY A 440 -30.20 0.03 -1.95
C GLY A 440 -29.09 -1.02 -1.93
N ASN A 441 -29.47 -2.29 -2.14
CA ASN A 441 -28.58 -3.44 -2.07
C ASN A 441 -28.43 -4.18 -3.41
N SER A 442 -29.01 -3.68 -4.49
CA SER A 442 -28.78 -4.24 -5.83
C SER A 442 -27.32 -4.04 -6.26
N LEU A 443 -26.88 -4.72 -7.32
CA LEU A 443 -25.53 -4.55 -7.86
C LEU A 443 -25.28 -3.16 -8.46
N LYS A 444 -26.32 -2.34 -8.66
CA LYS A 444 -26.22 -0.96 -9.18
C LYS A 444 -26.24 0.10 -8.10
N GLN A 445 -26.45 -0.31 -6.85
CA GLN A 445 -26.70 0.58 -5.73
C GLN A 445 -25.66 0.33 -4.64
N LEU A 446 -25.45 1.37 -3.84
CA LEU A 446 -24.70 1.34 -2.61
C LEU A 446 -25.62 1.82 -1.48
N SER A 447 -25.21 1.61 -0.23
CA SER A 447 -25.83 2.20 0.94
C SER A 447 -24.75 2.70 1.90
N ASN A 448 -24.67 4.03 2.02
CA ASN A 448 -23.72 4.76 2.85
C ASN A 448 -22.26 4.29 2.72
N PRO A 449 -21.68 4.24 1.50
CA PRO A 449 -20.33 3.73 1.30
C PRO A 449 -19.32 4.50 2.16
N GLN A 450 -18.40 3.80 2.82
CA GLN A 450 -17.41 4.44 3.69
C GLN A 450 -16.00 4.43 3.10
N GLY A 451 -15.49 3.26 2.69
CA GLY A 451 -14.15 3.08 2.13
C GLY A 451 -14.12 3.06 0.60
N VAL A 452 -13.08 3.62 -0.01
CA VAL A 452 -12.78 3.50 -1.45
C VAL A 452 -11.28 3.36 -1.67
N ILE A 453 -10.88 2.38 -2.49
CA ILE A 453 -9.51 2.22 -3.00
C ILE A 453 -9.55 1.80 -4.46
N VAL A 454 -8.48 2.07 -5.21
CA VAL A 454 -8.36 1.67 -6.62
C VAL A 454 -7.09 0.87 -6.81
N ASP A 455 -7.19 -0.28 -7.46
CA ASP A 455 -6.02 -1.11 -7.76
C ASP A 455 -5.21 -0.59 -8.96
N HIS A 456 -4.07 -1.23 -9.23
CA HIS A 456 -3.19 -0.85 -10.35
C HIS A 456 -3.80 -1.09 -11.74
N LEU A 457 -4.91 -1.85 -11.82
CA LEU A 457 -5.69 -2.08 -13.04
C LEU A 457 -6.82 -1.05 -13.21
N GLY A 458 -7.02 -0.15 -12.25
CA GLY A 458 -8.09 0.83 -12.25
C GLY A 458 -9.44 0.29 -11.76
N GLN A 459 -9.46 -0.86 -11.09
CA GLN A 459 -10.69 -1.40 -10.48
C GLN A 459 -10.95 -0.70 -9.15
N ILE A 460 -12.18 -0.26 -8.96
CA ILE A 460 -12.62 0.56 -7.83
C ILE A 460 -13.28 -0.37 -6.82
N TYR A 461 -12.72 -0.48 -5.62
CA TYR A 461 -13.26 -1.26 -4.51
C TYR A 461 -13.90 -0.32 -3.52
N VAL A 462 -15.12 -0.66 -3.09
CA VAL A 462 -15.97 0.19 -2.25
C VAL A 462 -16.47 -0.63 -1.07
N ALA A 463 -16.25 -0.13 0.14
CA ALA A 463 -16.88 -0.70 1.33
C ALA A 463 -18.33 -0.19 1.39
N ASP A 464 -19.26 -1.06 0.98
CA ASP A 464 -20.70 -0.80 0.95
C ASP A 464 -21.26 -1.04 2.36
N PHE A 465 -20.94 -0.09 3.24
CA PHE A 465 -21.02 -0.15 4.69
C PHE A 465 -22.34 -0.72 5.23
N SER A 466 -23.48 -0.14 4.84
CA SER A 466 -24.79 -0.57 5.36
C SER A 466 -25.29 -1.86 4.73
N ASN A 467 -24.69 -2.29 3.62
CA ASN A 467 -24.97 -3.58 3.00
C ASN A 467 -23.99 -4.69 3.44
N HIS A 468 -23.06 -4.38 4.35
CA HIS A 468 -22.14 -5.34 4.97
C HIS A 468 -21.30 -6.13 3.95
N ARG A 469 -20.83 -5.46 2.89
CA ARG A 469 -20.09 -6.09 1.80
C ARG A 469 -19.03 -5.15 1.22
N VAL A 470 -18.09 -5.71 0.47
CA VAL A 470 -17.19 -4.94 -0.40
C VAL A 470 -17.56 -5.22 -1.84
N MET A 471 -17.73 -4.16 -2.61
CA MET A 471 -18.13 -4.20 -4.01
C MET A 471 -17.00 -3.69 -4.90
N ARG A 472 -16.95 -4.16 -6.15
CA ARG A 472 -16.01 -3.67 -7.17
C ARG A 472 -16.73 -3.16 -8.41
N TRP A 473 -16.24 -2.06 -8.97
CA TRP A 473 -16.57 -1.59 -10.32
C TRP A 473 -15.31 -1.47 -11.18
N CYS A 474 -15.41 -1.84 -12.46
CA CYS A 474 -14.42 -1.45 -13.47
C CYS A 474 -14.91 -0.22 -14.24
N GLU A 475 -13.98 0.48 -14.91
CA GLU A 475 -14.35 1.61 -15.77
C GLU A 475 -15.36 1.18 -16.86
N GLY A 476 -16.51 1.85 -16.88
CA GLY A 476 -17.60 1.58 -17.83
C GLY A 476 -18.61 0.50 -17.38
N ASP A 477 -18.38 -0.18 -16.25
CA ASP A 477 -19.34 -1.13 -15.69
C ASP A 477 -20.65 -0.42 -15.30
N LYS A 478 -21.80 -1.04 -15.62
CA LYS A 478 -23.14 -0.52 -15.26
C LYS A 478 -23.63 -1.01 -13.90
N GLU A 479 -22.97 -2.04 -13.36
CA GLU A 479 -23.25 -2.68 -12.09
C GLU A 479 -21.94 -3.22 -11.53
N GLY A 480 -21.85 -3.29 -10.21
CA GLY A 480 -20.68 -3.80 -9.52
C GLY A 480 -20.78 -5.30 -9.28
N GLU A 481 -19.71 -5.83 -8.72
CA GLU A 481 -19.58 -7.22 -8.32
C GLU A 481 -19.26 -7.30 -6.83
N ILE A 482 -19.89 -8.21 -6.11
CA ILE A 482 -19.56 -8.45 -4.70
C ILE A 482 -18.19 -9.16 -4.68
N VAL A 483 -17.22 -8.54 -4.02
CA VAL A 483 -15.86 -9.07 -3.88
C VAL A 483 -15.79 -9.98 -2.66
N VAL A 484 -16.32 -9.51 -1.53
CA VAL A 484 -16.41 -10.23 -0.25
C VAL A 484 -17.66 -9.77 0.52
N GLY A 485 -18.16 -10.62 1.42
CA GLY A 485 -19.34 -10.33 2.23
C GLY A 485 -20.67 -10.65 1.54
N GLU A 486 -20.69 -11.56 0.56
CA GLU A 486 -21.92 -12.00 -0.12
C GLU A 486 -22.96 -12.59 0.85
N ASN A 487 -22.51 -13.14 1.98
CA ASN A 487 -23.37 -13.70 3.03
C ASN A 487 -23.90 -12.65 4.02
N GLY A 488 -23.71 -11.36 3.73
CA GLY A 488 -24.23 -10.24 4.50
C GLY A 488 -23.63 -10.11 5.90
N SER A 489 -24.42 -9.54 6.81
CA SER A 489 -24.01 -9.26 8.19
C SER A 489 -23.79 -10.53 9.01
N GLY A 490 -22.67 -10.60 9.73
CA GLY A 490 -22.40 -11.64 10.72
C GLY A 490 -20.94 -11.72 11.14
N ILE A 491 -20.62 -12.68 12.01
CA ILE A 491 -19.28 -12.85 12.62
C ILE A 491 -18.40 -13.90 11.92
N GLN A 492 -18.97 -14.66 10.98
CA GLN A 492 -18.23 -15.69 10.26
C GLN A 492 -17.14 -15.05 9.37
N SER A 493 -16.14 -15.82 8.95
CA SER A 493 -15.03 -15.32 8.12
C SER A 493 -15.44 -14.90 6.72
N ASN A 494 -16.58 -15.37 6.22
CA ASN A 494 -17.18 -14.99 4.94
C ASN A 494 -18.31 -13.96 5.08
N GLN A 495 -18.44 -13.36 6.27
CA GLN A 495 -19.39 -12.30 6.59
C GLN A 495 -18.62 -11.08 7.08
N LEU A 496 -19.19 -9.90 6.82
CA LEU A 496 -18.68 -8.62 7.30
C LEU A 496 -19.78 -7.95 8.11
N ASN A 497 -19.45 -6.96 8.92
CA ASN A 497 -20.41 -6.14 9.62
C ASN A 497 -19.91 -4.69 9.63
N TRP A 498 -20.58 -3.83 8.85
CA TRP A 498 -20.22 -2.42 8.73
C TRP A 498 -18.76 -2.22 8.30
N PRO A 499 -18.35 -2.74 7.13
CA PRO A 499 -16.98 -2.57 6.64
C PRO A 499 -16.69 -1.09 6.33
N THR A 500 -15.49 -0.63 6.71
CA THR A 500 -15.08 0.78 6.59
C THR A 500 -13.83 0.92 5.73
N GLY A 501 -12.65 1.08 6.33
CA GLY A 501 -11.38 1.23 5.63
C GLY A 501 -11.00 -0.03 4.84
N LEU A 502 -10.43 0.20 3.66
CA LEU A 502 -9.90 -0.82 2.77
C LEU A 502 -8.42 -0.54 2.50
N SER A 503 -7.60 -1.58 2.38
CA SER A 503 -6.20 -1.45 1.95
C SER A 503 -5.72 -2.71 1.24
N PHE A 504 -4.73 -2.56 0.37
CA PHE A 504 -4.02 -3.68 -0.24
C PHE A 504 -2.63 -3.81 0.35
N ASP A 505 -2.14 -5.04 0.52
CA ASP A 505 -0.70 -5.27 0.65
C ASP A 505 -0.03 -5.33 -0.74
N ASP A 506 1.29 -5.43 -0.75
CA ASP A 506 2.13 -5.58 -1.95
C ASP A 506 1.93 -6.91 -2.70
N GLU A 507 1.19 -7.87 -2.12
CA GLU A 507 0.73 -9.10 -2.77
C GLU A 507 -0.70 -8.97 -3.33
N GLU A 508 -1.29 -7.77 -3.29
CA GLU A 508 -2.67 -7.47 -3.69
C GLU A 508 -3.74 -8.17 -2.85
N ASN A 509 -3.41 -8.63 -1.64
CA ASN A 509 -4.41 -9.14 -0.71
C ASN A 509 -5.25 -7.97 -0.16
N LEU A 510 -6.57 -8.16 -0.08
CA LEU A 510 -7.49 -7.14 0.41
C LEU A 510 -7.62 -7.21 1.93
N TYR A 511 -7.39 -6.09 2.60
CA TYR A 511 -7.65 -5.92 4.02
C TYR A 511 -8.88 -5.04 4.20
N VAL A 512 -9.75 -5.43 5.12
CA VAL A 512 -11.02 -4.77 5.42
C VAL A 512 -11.11 -4.51 6.91
N ALA A 513 -11.33 -3.26 7.29
CA ALA A 513 -11.76 -2.92 8.64
C ALA A 513 -13.22 -3.32 8.81
N ASP A 514 -13.43 -4.46 9.47
CA ASP A 514 -14.74 -5.04 9.75
C ASP A 514 -15.28 -4.44 11.06
N ALA A 515 -15.65 -3.16 10.99
CA ALA A 515 -15.75 -2.27 12.15
C ALA A 515 -16.77 -2.75 13.20
N GLY A 516 -17.92 -3.23 12.74
CA GLY A 516 -18.99 -3.76 13.58
C GLY A 516 -18.64 -5.09 14.26
N ASN A 517 -17.64 -5.82 13.74
CA ASN A 517 -17.10 -7.03 14.36
C ASN A 517 -15.78 -6.76 15.11
N HIS A 518 -15.31 -5.52 15.15
CA HIS A 518 -14.14 -5.10 15.91
C HIS A 518 -12.87 -5.89 15.55
N ARG A 519 -12.66 -6.08 14.25
CA ARG A 519 -11.54 -6.84 13.70
C ARG A 519 -11.09 -6.29 12.36
N ILE A 520 -9.88 -6.66 11.95
CA ILE A 520 -9.40 -6.50 10.57
C ILE A 520 -9.38 -7.88 9.92
N GLN A 521 -10.00 -8.00 8.74
CA GLN A 521 -9.98 -9.23 7.94
C GLN A 521 -9.11 -9.08 6.71
N LYS A 522 -8.25 -10.07 6.46
CA LYS A 522 -7.45 -10.24 5.25
C LYS A 522 -8.13 -11.26 4.34
N PHE A 523 -8.29 -10.93 3.06
CA PHE A 523 -8.79 -11.81 2.01
C PHE A 523 -7.70 -11.99 0.96
N VAL A 524 -7.30 -13.25 0.75
CA VAL A 524 -6.20 -13.59 -0.16
C VAL A 524 -6.68 -13.49 -1.61
N ILE A 525 -5.86 -12.89 -2.47
CA ILE A 525 -6.14 -12.84 -3.91
C ILE A 525 -5.98 -14.24 -4.53
N ASP A 526 -6.98 -14.67 -5.30
CA ASP A 526 -6.94 -15.88 -6.10
C ASP A 526 -6.29 -15.57 -7.45
N LEU A 527 -5.02 -15.94 -7.61
CA LEU A 527 -4.24 -15.69 -8.84
C LEU A 527 -4.59 -16.61 -10.02
N ASN A 528 -5.66 -17.40 -9.92
CA ASN A 528 -6.06 -18.42 -10.90
C ASN A 528 -6.71 -17.84 -12.17
#